data_AF-A0A0E1EMW9-F1
#
_entry.id   AF-A0A0E1EMW9-F1
#
_cell.length_a   1.000
_cell.length_b   1.000
_cell.length_c   1.000
_cell.angle_alpha   90.00
_cell.angle_beta   90.00
_cell.angle_gamma   90.00
#
_symmetry.space_group_name_H-M   'P 1'
#
loop_
_entity.id
_entity.type
_entity.pdbx_description
1 polymer ?
#
loop_
_entity_poly.entity_id
_entity_poly.type
_entity_poly.pdbx_seq_one_letter_code
_entity_poly.pdbx_strand_id
1 'polypeptide(L)'
;MFKNKKQKILGLFIILVVAFVVISNLLTPIQRTSKTDGTFYKTETINSDKTVSLDKTEKLKIMNKQLYWTKNSQTQKFKINKEKRYVYNGSSQYHYNFPGNFITMIRKVNGKVESTEFVKSGTQDYNDILKGKLKYGK
;
A
#
# COMPACT_ATOMS: atom_id res chain seq x y z
N MET A 1 -19.35 -38.54 4.88
CA MET A 1 -18.15 -38.14 5.66
C MET A 1 -17.37 -37.08 4.88
N PHE A 2 -17.78 -35.81 4.94
CA PHE A 2 -17.18 -34.73 4.14
C PHE A 2 -16.10 -33.98 4.95
N LYS A 3 -14.83 -34.33 4.74
CA LYS A 3 -13.69 -33.55 5.27
C LYS A 3 -13.38 -32.36 4.33
N ASN A 4 -13.67 -31.17 4.85
CA ASN A 4 -13.28 -29.82 4.45
C ASN A 4 -12.40 -29.63 3.19
N LYS A 5 -13.05 -29.36 2.05
CA LYS A 5 -12.44 -28.76 0.84
C LYS A 5 -12.38 -27.22 0.86
N LYS A 6 -13.02 -26.55 1.83
CA LYS A 6 -13.20 -25.08 1.84
C LYS A 6 -11.95 -24.27 2.22
N GLN A 7 -10.92 -24.87 2.82
CA GLN A 7 -9.72 -24.13 3.25
C GLN A 7 -8.62 -24.01 2.18
N LYS A 8 -8.72 -24.72 1.06
CA LYS A 8 -7.71 -24.62 -0.02
C LYS A 8 -8.01 -23.51 -1.05
N ILE A 9 -9.18 -22.88 -0.99
CA ILE A 9 -9.61 -21.87 -1.98
C ILE A 9 -9.24 -20.43 -1.55
N LEU A 10 -9.04 -20.19 -0.24
CA LEU A 10 -8.82 -18.83 0.27
C LEU A 10 -7.38 -18.32 0.11
N GLY A 11 -6.39 -19.23 0.05
CA GLY A 11 -4.99 -18.88 -0.24
C GLY A 11 -4.70 -18.59 -1.71
N LEU A 12 -5.60 -18.99 -2.62
CA LEU A 12 -5.41 -18.82 -4.07
C LEU A 12 -5.79 -17.42 -4.56
N PHE A 13 -6.69 -16.70 -3.85
CA PHE A 13 -7.19 -15.40 -4.32
C PHE A 13 -6.19 -14.26 -4.11
N ILE A 14 -5.35 -14.29 -3.07
CA ILE A 14 -4.27 -13.30 -2.89
C ILE A 14 -3.20 -13.50 -3.98
N ILE A 15 -2.92 -14.73 -4.39
CA ILE A 15 -1.97 -15.02 -5.47
C ILE A 15 -2.55 -14.62 -6.84
N LEU A 16 -3.86 -14.80 -7.06
CA LEU A 16 -4.53 -14.39 -8.30
C LEU A 16 -4.65 -12.87 -8.46
N VAL A 17 -4.88 -12.11 -7.37
CA VAL A 17 -4.86 -10.63 -7.42
C VAL A 17 -3.44 -10.12 -7.67
N VAL A 18 -2.40 -10.73 -7.07
CA VAL A 18 -1.00 -10.39 -7.37
C VAL A 18 -0.64 -10.74 -8.83
N ALA A 19 -1.07 -11.88 -9.36
CA ALA A 19 -0.82 -12.27 -10.75
C ALA A 19 -1.59 -11.39 -11.77
N PHE A 20 -2.83 -11.01 -11.47
CA PHE A 20 -3.62 -10.13 -12.34
C PHE A 20 -3.09 -8.69 -12.35
N VAL A 21 -2.54 -8.21 -11.22
CA VAL A 21 -1.79 -6.94 -11.16
C VAL A 21 -0.49 -7.03 -11.99
N VAL A 22 0.19 -8.18 -12.02
CA VAL A 22 1.39 -8.36 -12.85
C VAL A 22 1.05 -8.36 -14.36
N ILE A 23 -0.05 -9.00 -14.78
CA ILE A 23 -0.46 -9.07 -16.21
C ILE A 23 -1.08 -7.76 -16.72
N SER A 24 -1.86 -7.05 -15.90
CA SER A 24 -2.45 -5.74 -16.29
C SER A 24 -1.41 -4.62 -16.42
N ASN A 25 -0.22 -4.77 -15.84
CA ASN A 25 0.90 -3.86 -16.07
C ASN A 25 1.62 -4.09 -17.42
N LEU A 26 1.28 -5.14 -18.18
CA LEU A 26 1.93 -5.44 -19.46
C LEU A 26 1.31 -4.73 -20.67
N LEU A 27 0.08 -4.19 -20.56
CA LEU A 27 -0.71 -3.83 -21.75
C LEU A 27 -1.36 -2.44 -21.76
N THR A 28 -1.08 -1.55 -20.81
CA THR A 28 -1.58 -0.17 -20.95
C THR A 28 -0.58 0.86 -20.41
N PRO A 29 -0.03 1.75 -21.27
CA PRO A 29 0.59 2.97 -20.79
C PRO A 29 -0.55 3.93 -20.40
N ILE A 30 -1.19 3.68 -19.26
CA ILE A 30 -2.11 4.68 -18.71
C ILE A 30 -1.23 5.83 -18.18
N GLN A 31 -1.05 6.83 -19.02
CA GLN A 31 -0.75 8.20 -18.60
C GLN A 31 -1.94 8.73 -17.78
N ARG A 32 -2.16 8.17 -16.59
CA ARG A 32 -2.81 8.91 -15.53
C ARG A 32 -1.68 9.60 -14.82
N THR A 33 -1.55 10.91 -15.05
CA THR A 33 -0.94 11.82 -14.09
C THR A 33 -1.73 11.71 -12.79
N SER A 34 -1.52 10.61 -12.04
CA SER A 34 -1.98 10.50 -10.67
C SER A 34 -1.36 11.69 -9.95
N LYS A 35 -2.19 12.53 -9.35
CA LYS A 35 -1.78 13.47 -8.30
C LYS A 35 -1.25 12.61 -7.13
N THR A 36 -0.04 12.05 -7.30
CA THR A 36 0.70 11.32 -6.26
C THR A 36 1.00 12.26 -5.10
N ASP A 37 1.00 13.55 -5.38
CA ASP A 37 1.22 14.59 -4.39
C ASP A 37 0.07 14.62 -3.37
N GLY A 38 0.48 14.76 -2.11
CA GLY A 38 -0.43 14.73 -0.97
C GLY A 38 0.20 14.08 0.26
N THR A 39 -0.59 14.00 1.31
CA THR A 39 -0.25 13.33 2.57
C THR A 39 -1.00 12.02 2.66
N PHE A 40 -0.31 10.96 3.05
CA PHE A 40 -0.85 9.62 3.21
C PHE A 40 -0.55 9.10 4.60
N TYR A 41 -1.49 8.40 5.21
CA TYR A 41 -1.37 7.85 6.56
C TYR A 41 -1.33 6.33 6.48
N LYS A 42 -0.47 5.71 7.28
CA LYS A 42 -0.36 4.26 7.30
C LYS A 42 -1.68 3.64 7.75
N THR A 43 -2.06 2.57 7.10
CA THR A 43 -3.22 1.76 7.47
C THR A 43 -2.78 0.54 8.24
N GLU A 44 -3.52 0.20 9.29
CA GLU A 44 -3.31 -1.00 10.07
C GLU A 44 -4.60 -1.80 10.14
N THR A 45 -4.48 -3.13 10.24
CA THR A 45 -5.65 -3.99 10.44
C THR A 45 -5.76 -4.32 11.93
N ILE A 46 -6.93 -4.05 12.50
CA ILE A 46 -7.27 -4.48 13.84
C ILE A 46 -7.71 -5.95 13.74
N ASN A 47 -6.85 -6.86 14.22
CA ASN A 47 -6.99 -8.30 14.00
C ASN A 47 -8.27 -8.91 14.59
N SER A 48 -8.87 -8.29 15.61
CA SER A 48 -10.06 -8.81 16.29
C SER A 48 -11.33 -8.75 15.43
N ASP A 49 -11.45 -7.78 14.53
CA ASP A 49 -12.67 -7.55 13.74
C ASP A 49 -12.41 -7.20 12.26
N LYS A 50 -11.14 -7.29 11.84
CA LYS A 50 -10.61 -6.94 10.52
C LYS A 50 -10.89 -5.50 10.08
N THR A 51 -11.22 -4.62 11.02
CA THR A 51 -11.42 -3.20 10.74
C THR A 51 -10.08 -2.56 10.44
N VAL A 52 -10.06 -1.71 9.41
CA VAL A 52 -8.86 -0.93 9.08
C VAL A 52 -8.87 0.37 9.87
N SER A 53 -7.74 0.71 10.46
CA SER A 53 -7.51 1.95 11.20
C SER A 53 -6.32 2.72 10.63
N LEU A 54 -6.16 3.97 11.05
CA LEU A 54 -5.02 4.80 10.70
C LEU A 54 -3.98 4.79 11.82
N ASP A 55 -2.74 4.48 11.47
CA ASP A 55 -1.58 4.77 12.29
C ASP A 55 -1.14 6.22 12.01
N LYS A 56 -1.48 7.12 12.94
CA LYS A 56 -1.13 8.55 12.83
C LYS A 56 0.34 8.84 13.10
N THR A 57 1.10 7.88 13.62
CA THR A 57 2.54 8.02 13.91
C THR A 57 3.41 7.82 12.68
N GLU A 58 2.85 7.25 11.60
CA GLU A 58 3.55 6.94 10.37
C GLU A 58 2.81 7.50 9.15
N LYS A 59 3.48 8.35 8.37
CA LYS A 59 2.89 9.03 7.21
C LYS A 59 3.88 9.24 6.08
N LEU A 60 3.36 9.32 4.86
CA LEU A 60 4.09 9.74 3.67
C LEU A 60 3.61 11.13 3.25
N LYS A 61 4.54 12.00 2.86
CA LYS A 61 4.22 13.22 2.11
C LYS A 61 4.94 13.16 0.78
N ILE A 62 4.20 13.30 -0.31
CA ILE A 62 4.76 13.35 -1.65
C ILE A 62 4.56 14.75 -2.20
N MET A 63 5.65 15.36 -2.65
CA MET A 63 5.63 16.65 -3.31
C MET A 63 6.88 16.79 -4.18
N ASN A 64 6.77 17.43 -5.34
CA ASN A 64 7.91 17.78 -6.21
C ASN A 64 8.84 16.57 -6.51
N LYS A 65 8.25 15.40 -6.81
CA LYS A 65 8.97 14.14 -7.08
C LYS A 65 9.82 13.60 -5.91
N GLN A 66 9.56 14.08 -4.70
CA GLN A 66 10.20 13.61 -3.47
C GLN A 66 9.15 12.98 -2.55
N LEU A 67 9.55 11.94 -1.84
CA LEU A 67 8.75 11.28 -0.81
C LEU A 67 9.42 11.51 0.54
N TYR A 68 8.66 12.03 1.49
CA TYR A 68 9.07 12.23 2.88
C TYR A 68 8.32 11.22 3.72
N TRP A 69 9.03 10.27 4.30
CA TRP A 69 8.45 9.24 5.17
C TRP A 69 8.73 9.63 6.61
N THR A 70 7.69 9.97 7.36
CA THR A 70 7.79 10.24 8.79
C THR A 70 7.33 9.02 9.57
N LYS A 71 8.15 8.54 10.52
CA LYS A 71 7.81 7.49 11.47
C LYS A 71 8.28 7.89 12.86
N ASN A 72 7.40 7.89 13.85
CA ASN A 72 7.73 8.27 15.24
C ASN A 72 8.51 9.59 15.32
N SER A 73 8.01 10.62 14.63
CA SER A 73 8.61 11.97 14.51
C SER A 73 9.92 12.07 13.72
N GLN A 74 10.54 10.96 13.30
CA GLN A 74 11.71 10.98 12.43
C GLN A 74 11.29 11.00 10.97
N THR A 75 11.85 11.91 10.18
CA THR A 75 11.52 12.04 8.75
C THR A 75 12.71 11.70 7.88
N GLN A 76 12.52 10.75 6.97
CA GLN A 76 13.48 10.38 5.94
C GLN A 76 13.00 10.86 4.57
N LYS A 77 13.94 11.30 3.75
CA LYS A 77 13.68 11.78 2.40
C LYS A 77 14.10 10.72 1.38
N PHE A 78 13.23 10.41 0.45
CA PHE A 78 13.43 9.47 -0.64
C PHE A 78 13.28 10.17 -2.00
N LYS A 79 14.09 9.74 -2.95
CA LYS A 79 13.93 10.07 -4.38
C LYS A 79 12.93 9.10 -4.99
N ILE A 80 12.03 9.59 -5.84
CA ILE A 80 11.04 8.77 -6.55
C ILE A 80 11.53 8.49 -7.96
N ASN A 81 11.66 7.21 -8.32
CA ASN A 81 11.77 6.77 -9.71
C ASN A 81 10.40 6.27 -10.18
N LYS A 82 9.79 6.99 -11.13
CA LYS A 82 8.45 6.64 -11.65
C LYS A 82 8.48 5.50 -12.65
N GLU A 83 9.48 5.45 -13.51
CA GLU A 83 9.60 4.44 -14.57
C GLU A 83 9.75 3.04 -14.00
N LYS A 84 10.62 2.89 -13.01
CA LYS A 84 10.90 1.62 -12.34
C LYS A 84 10.08 1.41 -11.07
N ARG A 85 9.21 2.36 -10.73
CA ARG A 85 8.27 2.31 -9.60
C ARG A 85 8.94 1.99 -8.25
N TYR A 86 10.05 2.66 -7.96
CA TYR A 86 10.71 2.56 -6.65
C TYR A 86 10.99 3.92 -6.02
N VAL A 87 11.09 3.94 -4.70
CA VAL A 87 11.68 5.05 -3.95
C VAL A 87 12.92 4.59 -3.22
N TYR A 88 13.89 5.49 -3.06
CA TYR A 88 15.18 5.15 -2.47
C TYR A 88 15.83 6.34 -1.75
N ASN A 89 16.60 6.06 -0.71
CA ASN A 89 17.37 7.06 0.04
C ASN A 89 18.85 6.66 0.25
N GLY A 90 19.36 5.73 -0.58
CA GLY A 90 20.72 5.18 -0.47
C GLY A 90 20.76 3.91 0.38
N SER A 91 20.26 3.97 1.61
CA SER A 91 20.25 2.83 2.55
C SER A 91 19.03 1.91 2.40
N SER A 92 17.98 2.38 1.73
CA SER A 92 16.75 1.62 1.55
C SER A 92 16.16 1.86 0.18
N GLN A 93 15.56 0.81 -0.38
CA GLN A 93 14.81 0.84 -1.63
C GLN A 93 13.48 0.11 -1.42
N TYR A 94 12.39 0.74 -1.87
CA TYR A 94 11.05 0.17 -1.83
C TYR A 94 10.45 0.26 -3.22
N HIS A 95 9.85 -0.84 -3.70
CA HIS A 95 8.90 -0.75 -4.81
C HIS A 95 7.60 -0.14 -4.29
N TYR A 96 6.93 0.64 -5.13
CA TYR A 96 5.64 1.21 -4.77
C TYR A 96 4.56 0.90 -5.81
N ASN A 97 3.33 0.75 -5.30
CA ASN A 97 2.13 0.73 -6.10
C ASN A 97 1.16 1.84 -5.66
N PHE A 98 0.44 2.44 -6.61
CA PHE A 98 -0.59 3.46 -6.34
C PHE A 98 -1.97 2.97 -6.81
N PRO A 99 -2.60 2.01 -6.12
CA PRO A 99 -3.96 1.59 -6.44
C PRO A 99 -4.96 2.64 -5.93
N GLY A 100 -5.48 3.48 -6.83
CA GLY A 100 -6.47 4.49 -6.48
C GLY A 100 -5.94 5.54 -5.50
N ASN A 101 -6.53 5.60 -4.30
CA ASN A 101 -6.15 6.53 -3.23
C ASN A 101 -5.13 5.96 -2.25
N PHE A 102 -4.62 4.75 -2.49
CA PHE A 102 -3.66 4.08 -1.63
C PHE A 102 -2.25 4.09 -2.22
N ILE A 103 -1.25 3.94 -1.35
CA ILE A 103 0.14 3.63 -1.69
C ILE A 103 0.54 2.38 -0.95
N THR A 104 1.06 1.40 -1.66
CA THR A 104 1.70 0.23 -1.05
C THR A 104 3.21 0.34 -1.23
N MET A 105 3.96 0.29 -0.13
CA MET A 105 5.42 0.29 -0.08
C MET A 105 5.91 -1.13 0.20
N ILE A 106 6.69 -1.69 -0.72
CA ILE A 106 7.11 -3.10 -0.68
C ILE A 106 8.63 -3.17 -0.70
N ARG A 107 9.23 -3.93 0.21
CA ARG A 107 10.66 -4.23 0.19
C ARG A 107 10.92 -5.69 0.57
N LYS A 108 12.09 -6.20 0.20
CA LYS A 108 12.58 -7.51 0.64
C LYS A 108 13.67 -7.29 1.68
N VAL A 109 13.50 -7.84 2.87
CA VAL A 109 14.46 -7.77 3.98
C VAL A 109 14.73 -9.20 4.46
N ASN A 110 15.99 -9.64 4.44
CA ASN A 110 16.40 -10.98 4.89
C ASN A 110 15.54 -12.12 4.31
N GLY A 111 15.27 -12.06 2.99
CA GLY A 111 14.46 -13.06 2.30
C GLY A 111 12.94 -12.88 2.44
N LYS A 112 12.46 -12.08 3.40
CA LYS A 112 11.04 -11.84 3.66
C LYS A 112 10.55 -10.60 2.92
N VAL A 113 9.31 -10.66 2.42
CA VAL A 113 8.64 -9.50 1.81
C VAL A 113 7.91 -8.74 2.92
N GLU A 114 8.23 -7.47 3.06
CA GLU A 114 7.51 -6.52 3.91
C GLU A 114 6.68 -5.60 3.03
N SER A 115 5.43 -5.38 3.42
CA SER A 115 4.51 -4.49 2.74
C SER A 115 3.84 -3.57 3.75
N THR A 116 3.86 -2.28 3.48
CA THR A 116 3.17 -1.25 4.26
C THR A 116 2.24 -0.48 3.35
N GLU A 117 0.98 -0.33 3.76
CA GLU A 117 -0.01 0.42 3.00
C GLU A 117 -0.33 1.76 3.66
N PHE A 118 -0.62 2.75 2.82
CA PHE A 118 -0.97 4.10 3.22
C PHE A 118 -2.18 4.58 2.41
N VAL A 119 -3.05 5.36 3.02
CA VAL A 119 -4.22 5.97 2.37
C VAL A 119 -4.09 7.48 2.28
N LYS A 120 -4.48 8.07 1.15
CA LYS A 120 -4.40 9.51 0.91
C LYS A 120 -5.41 10.27 1.75
N SER A 121 -4.93 11.25 2.52
CA SER A 121 -5.77 12.17 3.28
C SER A 121 -6.73 12.96 2.40
N GLY A 122 -7.91 13.27 2.93
CA GLY A 122 -8.95 14.04 2.24
C GLY A 122 -9.73 13.25 1.18
N THR A 123 -9.52 11.93 1.08
CA THR A 123 -10.27 11.05 0.19
C THR A 123 -11.44 10.38 0.90
N GLN A 124 -12.37 9.82 0.12
CA GLN A 124 -13.49 9.05 0.68
C GLN A 124 -12.99 7.82 1.45
N ASP A 125 -12.00 7.10 0.92
CA ASP A 125 -11.39 5.93 1.58
C ASP A 125 -10.82 6.30 2.96
N TYR A 126 -10.11 7.43 3.05
CA TYR A 126 -9.60 7.95 4.31
C TYR A 126 -10.73 8.23 5.32
N ASN A 127 -11.81 8.86 4.87
CA ASN A 127 -12.97 9.17 5.71
C ASN A 127 -13.72 7.91 6.16
N ASP A 128 -13.79 6.88 5.32
CA ASP A 128 -14.44 5.61 5.65
C ASP A 128 -13.62 4.81 6.67
N ILE A 129 -12.29 4.84 6.57
CA ILE A 129 -11.39 4.27 7.59
C ILE A 129 -11.58 4.99 8.93
N LEU A 130 -11.61 6.33 8.93
CA LEU A 130 -11.88 7.11 10.16
C LEU A 130 -13.22 6.76 10.82
N LYS A 131 -14.22 6.36 10.03
CA LYS A 131 -15.55 5.95 10.50
C LYS A 131 -15.64 4.45 10.81
N GLY A 132 -14.54 3.70 10.72
CA GLY A 132 -14.51 2.24 10.94
C GLY A 132 -15.32 1.44 9.92
N LYS A 133 -15.59 1.99 8.74
CA LYS A 133 -16.42 1.37 7.70
C LYS A 133 -15.66 0.38 6.82
N LEU A 134 -14.34 0.53 6.73
CA LEU A 134 -13.50 -0.31 5.88
C LEU A 134 -13.06 -1.58 6.63
N LYS A 135 -13.31 -2.76 6.04
CA LYS A 135 -12.95 -4.06 6.59
C LYS A 135 -12.30 -4.94 5.53
N TYR A 136 -11.25 -5.66 5.89
CA TYR A 136 -10.65 -6.65 4.99
C TYR A 136 -11.40 -7.99 4.99
N GLY A 137 -11.64 -8.55 3.80
CA GLY A 137 -12.11 -9.93 3.63
C GLY A 137 -13.54 -10.21 4.06
N LYS A 138 -14.49 -9.39 3.60
CA LYS A 138 -15.89 -9.79 3.45
C LYS A 138 -16.08 -10.51 2.11
#